data_AF-A0A956HKG0-F1
#
_entry.id   AF-A0A956HKG0-F1
#
_cell.length_a   1.000
_cell.length_b   1.000
_cell.length_c   1.000
_cell.angle_alpha   90.00
_cell.angle_beta   90.00
_cell.angle_gamma   90.00
#
_symmetry.space_group_name_H-M   'P 1'
#
loop_
_entity.id
_entity.type
_entity.pdbx_description
1 polymer ?
#
loop_
_entity_poly.entity_id
_entity_poly.type
_entity_poly.pdbx_seq_one_letter_code
_entity_poly.pdbx_strand_id
1 'polypeptide(L)'
;SAAATSAAARAFGLADRGRIAPGLRADLVLIDGDPLTRALTLHLHWLSAGAERLAEHPSALARVTSAWEAALHDVALARKVDERMRLHGAQGSADDTLRAIRAEVIDDLTELAATAEVPLAALDQAPPESVGGQLRATLRRRLLEEVEAASGELGRRVELKRSLSAIEEWSEFIALRRLCARATALGGLELRRLIFPKIHRDACAHAVWLWNDRDEYAVAMPVFDWLLVEAEAVEDESAIELQRKNTRAKA
;
A
#
# COMPACT_ATOMS: atom_id res chain seq x y z
N SER A 1 -3.71 1.87 -34.12
CA SER A 1 -5.01 2.12 -34.77
C SER A 1 -5.73 0.82 -35.07
N ALA A 2 -6.87 0.59 -34.42
CA ALA A 2 -7.97 -0.37 -34.67
C ALA A 2 -7.89 -1.43 -35.80
N ALA A 3 -6.78 -2.17 -35.93
CA ALA A 3 -6.56 -3.09 -37.06
C ALA A 3 -6.60 -4.58 -36.71
N ALA A 4 -6.51 -4.98 -35.43
CA ALA A 4 -6.36 -6.40 -35.10
C ALA A 4 -7.69 -7.18 -35.00
N THR A 5 -8.80 -6.52 -34.64
CA THR A 5 -10.07 -7.22 -34.38
C THR A 5 -11.00 -7.26 -35.59
N SER A 6 -10.94 -6.25 -36.46
CA SER A 6 -11.81 -6.17 -37.65
C SER A 6 -11.31 -7.02 -38.82
N ALA A 7 -9.99 -7.27 -38.91
CA ALA A 7 -9.39 -8.08 -39.96
C ALA A 7 -9.66 -9.59 -39.76
N ALA A 8 -9.57 -10.08 -38.52
CA ALA A 8 -9.83 -11.49 -38.21
C ALA A 8 -11.31 -11.88 -38.45
N ALA A 9 -12.26 -11.04 -38.01
CA ALA A 9 -13.69 -11.30 -38.23
C ALA A 9 -14.08 -11.34 -39.71
N ARG A 10 -13.41 -10.53 -40.54
CA ARG A 10 -13.64 -10.48 -41.99
C ARG A 10 -13.02 -11.67 -42.74
N ALA A 11 -11.89 -12.20 -42.24
CA ALA A 11 -11.22 -13.37 -42.79
C ALA A 11 -12.01 -14.67 -42.57
N PHE A 12 -12.84 -14.75 -41.53
CA PHE A 12 -13.62 -15.94 -41.18
C PHE A 12 -15.13 -15.86 -41.55
N GLY A 13 -15.57 -14.79 -42.22
CA GLY A 13 -16.95 -14.69 -42.74
C GLY A 13 -18.07 -14.67 -41.68
N LEU A 14 -17.72 -14.41 -40.42
CA LEU A 14 -18.67 -14.38 -39.29
C LEU A 14 -19.32 -13.00 -39.21
N ALA A 15 -20.37 -12.79 -40.00
CA ALA A 15 -21.03 -11.48 -40.13
C ALA A 15 -21.80 -11.03 -38.87
N ASP A 16 -21.99 -11.91 -37.89
CA ASP A 16 -22.83 -11.72 -36.71
C ASP A 16 -22.03 -11.53 -35.39
N ARG A 17 -20.70 -11.68 -35.40
CA ARG A 17 -19.87 -11.45 -34.21
C ARG A 17 -18.89 -10.30 -34.43
N GLY A 18 -19.02 -9.26 -33.60
CA GLY A 18 -18.09 -8.13 -33.57
C GLY A 18 -18.71 -6.72 -33.47
N ARG A 19 -19.98 -6.56 -33.07
CA ARG A 19 -20.56 -5.22 -32.82
C ARG A 19 -20.79 -4.95 -31.35
N ILE A 20 -20.11 -3.93 -30.84
CA ILE A 20 -20.45 -3.20 -29.62
C ILE A 20 -21.47 -2.12 -30.03
N ALA A 21 -22.65 -2.13 -29.43
CA ALA A 21 -23.64 -1.05 -29.57
C ALA A 21 -23.44 0.00 -28.46
N PRO A 22 -23.75 1.29 -28.68
CA PRO A 22 -23.64 2.32 -27.65
C PRO A 22 -24.57 1.99 -26.46
N GLY A 23 -24.00 1.81 -25.27
CA GLY A 23 -24.75 1.60 -24.02
C GLY A 23 -24.45 0.31 -23.24
N LEU A 24 -23.54 -0.54 -23.68
CA LEU A 24 -23.21 -1.80 -22.98
C LEU A 24 -21.72 -1.87 -22.61
N ARG A 25 -21.41 -1.96 -21.31
CA ARG A 25 -20.09 -2.33 -20.78
C ARG A 25 -19.83 -3.80 -21.11
N ALA A 26 -18.98 -4.05 -22.11
CA ALA A 26 -18.52 -5.39 -22.43
C ALA A 26 -17.32 -5.76 -21.55
N ASP A 27 -17.58 -6.11 -20.28
CA ASP A 27 -16.62 -6.80 -19.42
C ASP A 27 -17.05 -8.25 -19.25
N LEU A 28 -16.74 -9.10 -20.24
CA LEU A 28 -16.83 -10.54 -20.08
C LEU A 28 -15.93 -11.24 -21.11
N VAL A 29 -14.62 -11.24 -20.84
CA VAL A 29 -13.78 -12.34 -21.32
C VAL A 29 -13.88 -13.44 -20.27
N LEU A 30 -14.83 -14.34 -20.47
CA LEU A 30 -14.87 -15.62 -19.80
C LEU A 30 -13.74 -16.47 -20.41
N ILE A 31 -12.53 -16.37 -19.86
CA ILE A 31 -11.49 -17.37 -20.13
C ILE A 31 -11.82 -18.56 -19.23
N ASP A 32 -12.58 -19.52 -19.75
CA ASP A 32 -12.59 -20.91 -19.24
C ASP A 32 -11.23 -21.56 -19.55
N GLY A 33 -10.16 -21.03 -18.97
CA GLY A 33 -8.79 -21.37 -19.37
C GLY A 33 -7.81 -21.34 -18.21
N ASP A 34 -6.73 -22.07 -18.42
CA ASP A 34 -5.52 -22.20 -17.62
C ASP A 34 -5.35 -21.08 -16.55
N PRO A 35 -5.40 -21.41 -15.24
CA PRO A 35 -5.33 -20.44 -14.15
C PRO A 35 -4.13 -19.49 -14.23
N LEU A 36 -2.97 -20.01 -14.66
CA LEU A 36 -1.76 -19.21 -14.85
C LEU A 36 -1.96 -18.14 -15.93
N THR A 37 -2.52 -18.51 -17.08
CA THR A 37 -2.82 -17.55 -18.17
C THR A 37 -3.73 -16.42 -17.69
N ARG A 38 -4.75 -16.74 -16.88
CA ARG A 38 -5.63 -15.72 -16.28
C ARG A 38 -4.87 -14.79 -15.33
N ALA A 39 -4.05 -15.35 -14.45
CA ALA A 39 -3.25 -14.57 -13.50
C ALA A 39 -2.30 -13.61 -14.21
N LEU A 40 -1.52 -14.12 -15.18
CA LEU A 40 -0.60 -13.32 -15.99
C LEU A 40 -1.33 -12.22 -16.77
N THR A 41 -2.48 -12.53 -17.38
CA THR A 41 -3.26 -11.55 -18.15
C THR A 41 -3.73 -10.39 -17.27
N LEU A 42 -4.25 -10.70 -16.07
CA LEU A 42 -4.70 -9.67 -15.14
C LEU A 42 -3.52 -8.85 -14.58
N HIS A 43 -2.41 -9.52 -14.26
CA HIS A 43 -1.21 -8.86 -13.75
C HIS A 43 -0.63 -7.89 -14.78
N LEU A 44 -0.41 -8.35 -16.02
CA LEU A 44 0.10 -7.52 -17.11
C LEU A 44 -0.83 -6.37 -17.46
N HIS A 45 -2.16 -6.58 -17.39
CA HIS A 45 -3.13 -5.52 -17.61
C HIS A 45 -2.92 -4.37 -16.62
N TRP A 46 -2.77 -4.65 -15.32
CA TRP A 46 -2.62 -3.61 -14.30
C TRP A 46 -1.23 -2.98 -14.28
N LEU A 47 -0.18 -3.73 -14.61
CA LEU A 47 1.14 -3.14 -14.88
C LEU A 47 1.09 -2.15 -16.03
N SER A 48 0.36 -2.48 -17.11
CA SER A 48 0.25 -1.62 -18.29
C SER A 48 -0.70 -0.42 -18.08
N ALA A 49 -1.77 -0.61 -17.30
CA ALA A 49 -2.72 0.46 -16.99
C ALA A 49 -2.11 1.51 -16.04
N GLY A 50 -1.14 1.11 -15.22
CA GLY A 50 -0.40 1.99 -14.33
C GLY A 50 -1.14 2.29 -13.02
N ALA A 51 -0.40 2.92 -12.10
CA ALA A 51 -0.84 3.19 -10.74
C ALA A 51 -2.08 4.10 -10.67
N GLU A 52 -2.15 5.14 -11.51
CA GLU A 52 -3.29 6.08 -11.55
C GLU A 52 -4.61 5.34 -11.81
N ARG A 53 -4.62 4.45 -12.80
CA ARG A 53 -5.82 3.68 -13.15
C ARG A 53 -6.17 2.64 -12.08
N LEU A 54 -5.17 2.07 -11.41
CA LEU A 54 -5.39 1.16 -10.29
C LEU A 54 -5.99 1.89 -9.08
N ALA A 55 -5.57 3.13 -8.80
CA ALA A 55 -6.12 3.95 -7.73
C ALA A 55 -7.63 4.21 -7.92
N GLU A 56 -8.09 4.34 -9.17
CA GLU A 56 -9.53 4.43 -9.51
C GLU A 56 -10.28 3.09 -9.32
N HIS A 57 -9.59 1.95 -9.32
CA HIS A 57 -10.16 0.60 -9.30
C HIS A 57 -9.47 -0.32 -8.28
N PRO A 58 -9.40 0.04 -6.98
CA PRO A 58 -8.61 -0.68 -5.99
C PRO A 58 -9.05 -2.14 -5.79
N SER A 59 -10.35 -2.43 -6.01
CA SER A 59 -10.90 -3.81 -5.95
C SER A 59 -10.32 -4.74 -7.01
N ALA A 60 -9.66 -4.20 -8.04
CA ALA A 60 -8.99 -5.01 -9.04
C ALA A 60 -7.80 -5.78 -8.46
N LEU A 61 -7.16 -5.26 -7.40
CA LEU A 61 -6.06 -5.96 -6.73
C LEU A 61 -6.52 -7.30 -6.14
N ALA A 62 -7.71 -7.34 -5.52
CA ALA A 62 -8.30 -8.58 -5.02
C ALA A 62 -8.55 -9.62 -6.14
N ARG A 63 -8.90 -9.15 -7.35
CA ARG A 63 -9.09 -10.04 -8.52
C ARG A 63 -7.76 -10.62 -9.01
N VAL A 64 -6.71 -9.81 -9.04
CA VAL A 64 -5.36 -10.23 -9.47
C VAL A 64 -4.78 -11.23 -8.48
N THR A 65 -4.83 -10.92 -7.18
CA THR A 65 -4.30 -11.79 -6.12
C THR A 65 -5.06 -13.11 -6.04
N SER A 66 -6.38 -13.10 -6.19
CA SER A 66 -7.19 -14.33 -6.27
C SER A 66 -6.84 -15.19 -7.50
N ALA A 67 -6.57 -14.57 -8.65
CA ALA A 67 -6.16 -15.31 -9.85
C ALA A 67 -4.78 -15.96 -9.66
N TRP A 68 -3.84 -15.26 -9.04
CA TRP A 68 -2.54 -15.83 -8.67
C TRP A 68 -2.65 -16.94 -7.63
N GLU A 69 -3.53 -16.79 -6.64
CA GLU A 69 -3.79 -17.84 -5.67
C GLU A 69 -4.25 -19.14 -6.34
N ALA A 70 -5.19 -19.03 -7.28
CA ALA A 70 -5.68 -20.16 -8.07
C ALA A 70 -4.59 -20.76 -8.97
N ALA A 71 -3.75 -19.93 -9.58
CA ALA A 71 -2.63 -20.39 -10.41
C ALA A 71 -1.58 -21.15 -9.61
N LEU A 72 -1.17 -20.62 -8.45
CA LEU A 72 -0.14 -21.23 -7.61
C LEU A 72 -0.60 -22.53 -6.93
N HIS A 73 -1.91 -22.73 -6.79
CA HIS A 73 -2.52 -23.97 -6.30
C HIS A 73 -2.86 -24.98 -7.41
N ASP A 74 -2.59 -24.66 -8.67
CA ASP A 74 -2.90 -25.55 -9.78
C ASP A 74 -1.88 -26.71 -9.88
N VAL A 75 -2.38 -27.94 -9.77
CA VAL A 75 -1.59 -29.17 -9.87
C VAL A 75 -0.94 -29.31 -11.25
N ALA A 76 -1.59 -28.82 -12.31
CA ALA A 76 -1.02 -28.89 -13.65
C ALA A 76 0.19 -27.94 -13.79
N LEU A 77 0.14 -26.75 -13.19
CA LEU A 77 1.31 -25.87 -13.09
C LEU A 77 2.45 -26.53 -12.30
N ALA A 78 2.17 -27.08 -11.12
CA ALA A 78 3.19 -27.75 -10.31
C ALA A 78 3.91 -28.87 -11.09
N ARG A 79 3.16 -29.68 -11.85
CA ARG A 79 3.74 -30.72 -12.72
C ARG A 79 4.62 -30.14 -13.83
N LYS A 80 4.19 -29.06 -14.49
CA LYS A 80 4.98 -28.40 -15.54
C LYS A 80 6.29 -27.84 -14.97
N VAL A 81 6.27 -27.30 -13.75
CA VAL A 81 7.46 -26.81 -13.05
C VAL A 81 8.42 -27.96 -12.75
N ASP A 82 7.92 -29.06 -12.16
CA ASP A 82 8.73 -30.25 -11.88
C ASP A 82 9.40 -30.82 -13.14
N GLU A 83 8.64 -30.94 -14.24
CA GLU A 83 9.16 -31.42 -15.52
C GLU A 83 10.29 -30.53 -16.04
N ARG A 84 10.12 -29.19 -16.01
CA ARG A 84 11.17 -28.26 -16.43
C ARG A 84 12.41 -28.33 -15.53
N MET A 85 12.22 -28.43 -14.22
CA MET A 85 13.35 -28.56 -13.27
C MET A 85 14.19 -29.80 -13.58
N ARG A 86 13.54 -30.95 -13.83
CA ARG A 86 14.21 -32.21 -14.19
C ARG A 86 14.96 -32.12 -15.51
N LEU A 87 14.35 -31.48 -16.53
CA LEU A 87 15.00 -31.28 -17.84
C LEU A 87 16.26 -30.41 -17.75
N HIS A 88 16.28 -29.44 -16.82
CA HIS A 88 17.41 -28.52 -16.63
C HIS A 88 18.37 -28.92 -15.51
N GLY A 89 18.17 -30.06 -14.85
CA GLY A 89 19.00 -30.52 -13.74
C GLY A 89 19.00 -29.60 -12.51
N ALA A 90 17.94 -28.81 -12.34
CA ALA A 90 17.80 -27.89 -11.21
C ALA A 90 17.64 -28.65 -9.90
N GLN A 91 18.23 -28.12 -8.82
CA GLN A 91 18.10 -28.65 -7.46
C GLN A 91 16.84 -28.09 -6.77
N GLY A 92 16.30 -28.79 -5.78
CA GLY A 92 15.12 -28.38 -4.99
C GLY A 92 13.82 -29.01 -5.46
N SER A 93 12.68 -28.48 -5.01
CA SER A 93 11.35 -28.97 -5.34
C SER A 93 10.52 -27.98 -6.17
N ALA A 94 9.49 -28.48 -6.86
CA ALA A 94 8.51 -27.62 -7.53
C ALA A 94 7.83 -26.67 -6.53
N ASP A 95 7.58 -27.13 -5.30
CA ASP A 95 7.00 -26.30 -4.23
C ASP A 95 7.91 -25.14 -3.82
N ASP A 96 9.24 -25.35 -3.76
CA ASP A 96 10.20 -24.27 -3.50
C ASP A 96 10.14 -23.22 -4.61
N THR A 97 10.08 -23.67 -5.86
CA THR A 97 10.01 -22.79 -7.02
C THR A 97 8.70 -21.99 -7.03
N LEU A 98 7.56 -22.63 -6.74
CA LEU A 98 6.27 -21.94 -6.66
C LEU A 98 6.21 -20.96 -5.48
N ARG A 99 6.87 -21.26 -4.36
CA ARG A 99 7.04 -20.29 -3.25
C ARG A 99 7.88 -19.09 -3.66
N ALA A 100 8.95 -19.29 -4.43
CA ALA A 100 9.76 -18.19 -4.96
C ALA A 100 8.94 -17.30 -5.92
N ILE A 101 8.21 -17.90 -6.86
CA ILE A 101 7.31 -17.18 -7.77
C ILE A 101 6.24 -16.41 -6.98
N ARG A 102 5.66 -17.03 -5.94
CA ARG A 102 4.69 -16.35 -5.05
C ARG A 102 5.30 -15.09 -4.44
N ALA A 103 6.53 -15.17 -3.93
CA ALA A 103 7.20 -14.02 -3.32
C ALA A 103 7.43 -12.89 -4.34
N GLU A 104 7.95 -13.23 -5.53
CA GLU A 104 8.15 -12.24 -6.61
C GLU A 104 6.85 -11.55 -7.03
N VAL A 105 5.76 -12.32 -7.15
CA VAL A 105 4.43 -11.77 -7.47
C VAL A 105 3.94 -10.83 -6.37
N ILE A 106 4.10 -11.21 -5.10
CA ILE A 106 3.70 -10.37 -3.96
C ILE A 106 4.50 -9.07 -3.95
N ASP A 107 5.81 -9.12 -4.19
CA ASP A 107 6.68 -7.95 -4.19
C ASP A 107 6.29 -6.97 -5.31
N ASP A 108 6.11 -7.47 -6.54
CA ASP A 108 5.72 -6.62 -7.68
C ASP A 108 4.32 -6.00 -7.48
N LEU A 109 3.35 -6.78 -7.01
CA LEU A 109 2.01 -6.27 -6.71
C LEU A 109 2.00 -5.31 -5.51
N THR A 110 2.89 -5.51 -4.54
CA THR A 110 3.07 -4.58 -3.40
C THR A 110 3.57 -3.24 -3.91
N GLU A 111 4.56 -3.22 -4.81
CA GLU A 111 5.10 -1.97 -5.35
C GLU A 111 4.05 -1.23 -6.19
N LEU A 112 3.31 -1.97 -7.02
CA LEU A 112 2.20 -1.41 -7.79
C LEU A 112 1.12 -0.81 -6.88
N ALA A 113 0.71 -1.53 -5.83
CA ALA A 113 -0.31 -1.08 -4.88
C ALA A 113 0.16 0.09 -4.01
N ALA A 114 1.44 0.11 -3.61
CA ALA A 114 2.04 1.21 -2.85
C ALA A 114 2.11 2.50 -3.68
N THR A 115 2.49 2.38 -4.96
CA THR A 115 2.54 3.51 -5.91
C THR A 115 1.13 4.04 -6.21
N ALA A 116 0.15 3.15 -6.31
CA ALA A 116 -1.25 3.50 -6.53
C ALA A 116 -1.98 3.96 -5.25
N GLU A 117 -1.30 3.95 -4.10
CA GLU A 117 -1.89 4.28 -2.79
C GLU A 117 -3.20 3.53 -2.54
N VAL A 118 -3.21 2.21 -2.78
CA VAL A 118 -4.40 1.38 -2.58
C VAL A 118 -4.68 1.21 -1.08
N PRO A 119 -5.90 1.53 -0.59
CA PRO A 119 -6.27 1.29 0.81
C PRO A 119 -6.23 -0.20 1.16
N LEU A 120 -5.74 -0.54 2.36
CA LEU A 120 -5.67 -1.92 2.85
C LEU A 120 -7.03 -2.62 2.88
N ALA A 121 -8.11 -1.84 3.04
CA ALA A 121 -9.49 -2.32 3.02
C ALA A 121 -9.88 -3.00 1.69
N ALA A 122 -9.20 -2.67 0.59
CA ALA A 122 -9.40 -3.34 -0.70
C ALA A 122 -9.03 -4.84 -0.67
N LEU A 123 -8.28 -5.28 0.34
CA LEU A 123 -7.81 -6.66 0.52
C LEU A 123 -8.31 -7.33 1.81
N ASP A 124 -9.22 -6.73 2.57
CA ASP A 124 -9.65 -7.24 3.89
C ASP A 124 -10.28 -8.63 3.85
N GLN A 125 -10.85 -9.02 2.70
CA GLN A 125 -11.49 -10.34 2.54
C GLN A 125 -10.50 -11.46 2.23
N ALA A 126 -9.21 -11.15 1.99
CA ALA A 126 -8.21 -12.13 1.62
C ALA A 126 -7.72 -12.91 2.87
N PRO A 127 -7.71 -14.26 2.85
CA PRO A 127 -7.12 -15.05 3.93
C PRO A 127 -5.64 -14.68 4.17
N PRO A 128 -5.15 -14.66 5.42
CA PRO A 128 -3.78 -14.22 5.74
C PRO A 128 -2.67 -14.92 4.94
N GLU A 129 -2.82 -16.22 4.69
CA GLU A 129 -1.89 -17.06 3.96
C GLU A 129 -1.99 -16.93 2.43
N SER A 130 -3.06 -16.32 1.92
CA SER A 130 -3.21 -16.08 0.48
C SER A 130 -2.25 -14.99 -0.01
N VAL A 131 -2.04 -14.92 -1.33
CA VAL A 131 -1.30 -13.84 -1.99
C VAL A 131 -1.83 -12.47 -1.57
N GLY A 132 -3.16 -12.32 -1.50
CA GLY A 132 -3.79 -11.06 -1.09
C GLY A 132 -3.55 -10.70 0.38
N GLY A 133 -3.62 -11.69 1.28
CA GLY A 133 -3.36 -11.50 2.70
C GLY A 133 -1.90 -11.13 2.99
N GLN A 134 -0.96 -11.81 2.33
CA GLN A 134 0.47 -11.53 2.45
C GLN A 134 0.82 -10.15 1.88
N LEU A 135 0.29 -9.79 0.71
CA LEU A 135 0.45 -8.45 0.12
C LEU A 135 -0.06 -7.37 1.09
N ARG A 136 -1.27 -7.53 1.65
CA ARG A 136 -1.84 -6.60 2.63
C ARG A 136 -0.94 -6.45 3.87
N ALA A 137 -0.40 -7.56 4.39
CA ALA A 137 0.51 -7.54 5.52
C ALA A 137 1.81 -6.78 5.19
N THR A 138 2.38 -7.00 4.01
CA THR A 138 3.58 -6.29 3.54
C THR A 138 3.33 -4.78 3.38
N LEU A 139 2.22 -4.37 2.76
CA LEU A 139 1.84 -2.95 2.66
C LEU A 139 1.66 -2.30 4.03
N ARG A 140 0.95 -2.97 4.94
CA ARG A 140 0.75 -2.47 6.31
C ARG A 140 2.09 -2.24 7.01
N ARG A 141 2.99 -3.23 6.93
CA ARG A 141 4.33 -3.14 7.53
C ARG A 141 5.11 -1.96 6.95
N ARG A 142 5.14 -1.81 5.63
CA ARG A 142 5.82 -0.69 4.96
C ARG A 142 5.30 0.67 5.43
N LEU A 143 3.97 0.84 5.51
CA LEU A 143 3.37 2.09 6.00
C LEU A 143 3.76 2.40 7.46
N LEU A 144 3.81 1.37 8.32
CA LEU A 144 4.24 1.51 9.70
C LEU A 144 5.72 1.90 9.79
N GLU A 145 6.58 1.16 9.08
CA GLU A 145 8.04 1.39 9.07
C GLU A 145 8.40 2.79 8.56
N GLU A 146 7.72 3.30 7.53
CA GLU A 146 7.95 4.65 7.00
C GLU A 146 7.64 5.74 8.04
N VAL A 147 6.54 5.62 8.78
CA VAL A 147 6.17 6.56 9.85
C VAL A 147 7.13 6.44 11.04
N GLU A 148 7.43 5.22 11.47
CA GLU A 148 8.31 4.96 12.62
C GLU A 148 9.74 5.46 12.36
N ALA A 149 10.25 5.29 11.14
CA ALA A 149 11.55 5.79 10.75
C ALA A 149 11.61 7.33 10.81
N ALA A 150 10.61 8.01 10.24
CA ALA A 150 10.56 9.47 10.26
C ALA A 150 10.39 10.04 11.68
N SER A 151 9.49 9.44 12.48
CA SER A 151 9.30 9.82 13.89
C SER A 151 10.55 9.56 14.72
N GLY A 152 11.19 8.40 14.52
CA GLY A 152 12.41 8.02 15.22
C GLY A 152 13.59 8.94 14.92
N GLU A 153 13.76 9.36 13.68
CA GLU A 153 14.80 10.33 13.30
C GLU A 153 14.56 11.70 13.96
N LEU A 154 13.32 12.19 13.96
CA LEU A 154 12.93 13.42 14.66
C LEU A 154 13.28 13.32 16.16
N GLY A 155 12.84 12.25 16.83
CA GLY A 155 13.10 12.03 18.25
C GLY A 155 14.59 11.96 18.58
N ARG A 156 15.37 11.22 17.77
CA ARG A 156 16.83 11.11 17.90
C ARG A 156 17.52 12.47 17.73
N ARG A 157 17.05 13.30 16.80
CA ARG A 157 17.59 14.64 16.56
C ARG A 157 17.37 15.56 17.76
N VAL A 158 16.17 15.51 18.35
CA VAL A 158 15.81 16.25 19.56
C VAL A 158 16.65 15.80 20.76
N GLU A 159 16.83 14.50 20.95
CA GLU A 159 17.66 13.93 22.02
C GLU A 159 19.11 14.41 21.93
N LEU A 160 19.66 14.44 20.71
CA LEU A 160 21.03 14.91 20.45
C LEU A 160 21.14 16.45 20.35
N LYS A 161 20.05 17.19 20.57
CA LYS A 161 19.97 18.66 20.45
C LYS A 161 20.54 19.20 19.13
N ARG A 162 20.32 18.47 18.03
CA ARG A 162 20.76 18.85 16.69
C ARG A 162 19.76 19.84 16.08
N SER A 163 20.04 21.13 16.21
CA SER A 163 19.20 22.21 15.70
C SER A 163 19.21 22.28 14.17
N LEU A 164 18.02 22.50 13.62
CA LEU A 164 17.82 22.98 12.25
C LEU A 164 17.35 24.44 12.28
N SER A 165 17.35 25.12 11.13
CA SER A 165 16.68 26.42 11.03
C SER A 165 15.16 26.25 11.18
N ALA A 166 14.44 27.30 11.59
CA ALA A 166 12.99 27.22 11.81
C ALA A 166 12.19 26.71 10.58
N ILE A 167 12.64 27.03 9.36
CA ILE A 167 12.01 26.56 8.13
C ILE A 167 12.25 25.06 7.88
N GLU A 168 13.42 24.55 8.28
CA GLU A 168 13.75 23.13 8.19
C GLU A 168 13.05 22.33 9.29
N GLU A 169 12.95 22.86 10.52
CA GLU A 169 12.13 22.30 11.61
C GLU A 169 10.67 22.14 11.15
N TRP A 170 10.12 23.18 10.52
CA TRP A 170 8.79 23.14 9.93
C TRP A 170 8.65 22.09 8.82
N SER A 171 9.65 22.03 7.93
CA SER A 171 9.63 21.09 6.79
C SER A 171 9.67 19.63 7.25
N GLU A 172 10.50 19.30 8.25
CA GLU A 172 10.57 17.96 8.85
C GLU A 172 9.24 17.58 9.52
N PHE A 173 8.62 18.51 10.27
CA PHE A 173 7.30 18.30 10.85
C PHE A 173 6.22 18.05 9.79
N ILE A 174 6.20 18.84 8.70
CA ILE A 174 5.27 18.63 7.59
C ILE A 174 5.48 17.26 6.92
N ALA A 175 6.73 16.81 6.78
CA ALA A 175 7.03 15.50 6.23
C ALA A 175 6.45 14.37 7.11
N LEU A 176 6.67 14.43 8.44
CA LEU A 176 6.08 13.47 9.38
C LEU A 176 4.55 13.46 9.30
N ARG A 177 3.91 14.65 9.27
CA ARG A 177 2.44 14.76 9.14
C ARG A 177 1.91 14.12 7.87
N ARG A 178 2.57 14.33 6.73
CA ARG A 178 2.18 13.73 5.45
C ARG A 178 2.25 12.21 5.49
N LEU A 179 3.31 11.65 6.09
CA LEU A 179 3.44 10.21 6.29
C LEU A 179 2.33 9.65 7.19
N CYS A 180 2.03 10.32 8.31
CA CYS A 180 0.94 9.91 9.21
C CYS A 180 -0.43 9.97 8.53
N ALA A 181 -0.69 11.04 7.77
CA ALA A 181 -1.93 11.21 7.02
C ALA A 181 -2.10 10.12 5.95
N ARG A 182 -1.03 9.82 5.20
CA ARG A 182 -1.01 8.73 4.21
C ARG A 182 -1.24 7.37 4.86
N ALA A 183 -0.50 7.05 5.92
CA ALA A 183 -0.70 5.80 6.66
C ALA A 183 -2.14 5.67 7.19
N THR A 184 -2.72 6.75 7.72
CA THR A 184 -4.11 6.75 8.19
C THR A 184 -5.12 6.58 7.05
N ALA A 185 -4.92 7.26 5.93
CA ALA A 185 -5.81 7.16 4.77
C ALA A 185 -5.82 5.74 4.19
N LEU A 186 -4.68 5.06 4.16
CA LEU A 186 -4.53 3.73 3.57
C LEU A 186 -4.82 2.60 4.55
N GLY A 187 -4.42 2.74 5.82
CA GLY A 187 -4.55 1.70 6.84
C GLY A 187 -5.71 1.88 7.81
N GLY A 188 -6.43 3.00 7.74
CA GLY A 188 -7.59 3.30 8.58
C GLY A 188 -7.24 3.51 10.06
N LEU A 189 -8.28 3.45 10.90
CA LEU A 189 -8.19 3.75 12.33
C LEU A 189 -7.26 2.79 13.09
N GLU A 190 -7.21 1.52 12.69
CA GLU A 190 -6.34 0.53 13.32
C GLU A 190 -4.86 0.91 13.17
N LEU A 191 -4.44 1.29 11.96
CA LEU A 191 -3.06 1.72 11.72
C LEU A 191 -2.77 3.06 12.40
N ARG A 192 -3.74 3.99 12.41
CA ARG A 192 -3.62 5.27 13.14
C ARG A 192 -3.37 5.06 14.63
N ARG A 193 -4.12 4.17 15.28
CA ARG A 193 -3.93 3.79 16.68
C ARG A 193 -2.56 3.15 16.93
N LEU A 194 -2.06 2.36 15.98
CA LEU A 194 -0.76 1.70 16.10
C LEU A 194 0.41 2.69 16.05
N ILE A 195 0.37 3.68 15.14
CA ILE A 195 1.45 4.68 15.00
C ILE A 195 1.43 5.74 16.11
N PHE A 196 0.25 6.03 16.67
CA PHE A 196 0.03 7.16 17.58
C PHE A 196 1.03 7.25 18.76
N PRO A 197 1.28 6.17 19.54
CA PRO A 197 2.16 6.25 20.72
C PRO A 197 3.59 6.72 20.39
N LYS A 198 4.11 6.33 19.22
CA LYS A 198 5.46 6.70 18.77
C LYS A 198 5.50 8.16 18.31
N ILE A 199 4.56 8.56 17.45
CA ILE A 199 4.48 9.93 16.94
C ILE A 199 4.21 10.93 18.06
N HIS A 200 3.34 10.59 19.02
CA HIS A 200 3.03 11.45 20.15
C HIS A 200 4.27 11.68 21.00
N ARG A 201 5.03 10.61 21.32
CA ARG A 201 6.26 10.73 22.09
C ARG A 201 7.28 11.65 21.42
N ASP A 202 7.64 11.37 20.18
CA ASP A 202 8.76 12.06 19.52
C ASP A 202 8.39 13.49 19.12
N ALA A 203 7.19 13.72 18.57
CA ALA A 203 6.74 15.05 18.19
C ALA A 203 6.40 15.93 19.41
N CYS A 204 5.91 15.35 20.52
CA CYS A 204 5.72 16.13 21.74
C CYS A 204 7.06 16.55 22.33
N ALA A 205 8.07 15.67 22.32
CA ALA A 205 9.43 16.02 22.75
C ALA A 205 10.03 17.13 21.86
N HIS A 206 9.82 17.05 20.56
CA HIS A 206 10.22 18.09 19.61
C HIS A 206 9.56 19.45 19.90
N ALA A 207 8.23 19.47 20.06
CA ALA A 207 7.48 20.69 20.36
C ALA A 207 7.91 21.31 21.70
N VAL A 208 8.10 20.49 22.74
CA VAL A 208 8.59 20.93 24.06
C VAL A 208 10.00 21.49 23.95
N TRP A 209 10.88 20.86 23.17
CA TRP A 209 12.24 21.36 22.95
C TRP A 209 12.26 22.71 22.23
N LEU A 210 11.49 22.85 21.15
CA LEU A 210 11.34 24.13 20.44
C LEU A 210 10.78 25.23 21.36
N TRP A 211 9.83 24.87 22.22
CA TRP A 211 9.21 25.82 23.15
C TRP A 211 10.16 26.24 24.27
N ASN A 212 10.69 25.30 25.05
CA ASN A 212 11.41 25.58 26.28
C ASN A 212 12.86 26.02 26.08
N ASP A 213 13.56 25.42 25.11
CA ASP A 213 15.00 25.62 24.95
C ASP A 213 15.33 26.63 23.85
N ARG A 214 14.37 26.95 22.96
CA ARG A 214 14.62 27.73 21.73
C ARG A 214 13.70 28.92 21.53
N ASP A 215 12.65 29.07 22.35
CA ASP A 215 11.63 30.12 22.20
C ASP A 215 10.97 30.17 20.80
N GLU A 216 10.94 29.03 20.09
CA GLU A 216 10.39 28.91 18.73
C GLU A 216 8.90 28.56 18.74
N TYR A 217 8.12 29.37 19.45
CA TYR A 217 6.69 29.13 19.69
C TYR A 217 5.85 29.02 18.41
N ALA A 218 6.24 29.76 17.36
CA ALA A 218 5.56 29.73 16.07
C ALA A 218 5.65 28.35 15.38
N VAL A 219 6.72 27.59 15.63
CA VAL A 219 6.89 26.23 15.10
C VAL A 219 6.36 25.20 16.08
N ALA A 220 6.55 25.38 17.39
CA ALA A 220 6.10 24.44 18.42
C ALA A 220 4.57 24.32 18.50
N MET A 221 3.84 25.44 18.43
CA MET A 221 2.39 25.47 18.66
C MET A 221 1.59 24.62 17.66
N PRO A 222 1.82 24.72 16.33
CA PRO A 222 1.15 23.82 15.38
C PRO A 222 1.41 22.33 15.63
N VAL A 223 2.53 21.97 16.26
CA VAL A 223 2.82 20.57 16.62
C VAL A 223 1.90 20.12 17.75
N PHE A 224 1.73 20.93 18.81
CA PHE A 224 0.78 20.63 19.89
C PHE A 224 -0.67 20.57 19.39
N ASP A 225 -1.09 21.51 18.54
CA ASP A 225 -2.42 21.51 17.95
C ASP A 225 -2.67 20.24 17.13
N TRP A 226 -1.68 19.82 16.33
CA TRP A 226 -1.77 18.58 15.57
C TRP A 226 -1.83 17.34 16.47
N LEU A 227 -1.00 17.27 17.51
CA LEU A 227 -1.01 16.16 18.45
C LEU A 227 -2.34 16.03 19.21
N LEU A 228 -3.01 17.14 19.51
CA LEU A 228 -4.35 17.12 20.08
C LEU A 228 -5.36 16.48 19.11
N VAL A 229 -5.33 16.87 17.83
CA VAL A 229 -6.20 16.28 16.80
C VAL A 229 -5.94 14.78 16.63
N GLU A 230 -4.67 14.35 16.66
CA GLU A 230 -4.32 12.94 16.60
C GLU A 230 -4.82 12.18 17.83
N ALA A 231 -4.63 12.73 19.04
CA ALA A 231 -5.06 12.13 20.30
C ALA A 231 -6.58 11.96 20.38
N GLU A 232 -7.34 12.99 19.98
CA GLU A 232 -8.79 12.95 19.93
C GLU A 232 -9.28 11.89 18.93
N ALA A 233 -8.61 11.75 17.79
CA ALA A 233 -9.00 10.78 16.79
C ALA A 233 -8.71 9.31 17.16
N VAL A 234 -7.73 9.05 18.05
CA VAL A 234 -7.47 7.71 18.57
C VAL A 234 -8.12 7.46 19.94
N GLU A 235 -8.77 8.46 20.51
CA GLU A 235 -9.46 8.44 21.80
C GLU A 235 -8.50 8.19 22.99
N ASP A 236 -7.29 8.78 22.95
CA ASP A 236 -6.31 8.70 24.05
C ASP A 236 -6.51 9.85 25.04
N GLU A 237 -7.30 9.62 26.10
CA GLU A 237 -7.66 10.63 27.11
C GLU A 237 -6.46 11.29 27.80
N SER A 238 -5.40 10.52 28.05
CA SER A 238 -4.18 11.04 28.71
C SER A 238 -3.47 12.04 27.79
N ALA A 239 -3.30 11.67 26.52
CA ALA A 239 -2.71 12.56 25.53
C ALA A 239 -3.61 13.78 25.25
N ILE A 240 -4.93 13.62 25.20
CA ILE A 240 -5.88 14.73 25.05
C ILE A 240 -5.72 15.73 26.19
N GLU A 241 -5.69 15.27 27.44
CA GLU A 241 -5.51 16.14 28.61
C GLU A 241 -4.18 16.90 28.55
N LEU A 242 -3.09 16.18 28.23
CA LEU A 242 -1.76 16.77 28.10
C LEU A 242 -1.72 17.85 27.01
N GLN A 243 -2.21 17.55 25.81
CA GLN A 243 -2.15 18.50 24.70
C GLN A 243 -3.12 19.67 24.86
N ARG A 244 -4.25 19.50 25.55
CA ARG A 244 -5.10 20.63 25.96
C ARG A 244 -4.38 21.57 26.91
N LYS A 245 -3.52 21.08 27.80
CA LYS A 245 -2.68 21.95 28.65
C LYS A 245 -1.65 22.71 27.82
N ASN A 246 -0.95 22.02 26.92
CA ASN A 246 0.09 22.62 26.06
C ASN A 246 -0.49 23.71 25.14
N THR A 247 -1.66 23.47 24.55
CA THR A 247 -2.35 24.43 23.68
C THR A 247 -2.98 25.60 24.45
N ARG A 248 -3.42 25.38 25.70
CA ARG A 248 -3.99 26.43 26.58
C ARG A 248 -2.96 27.28 27.30
N ALA A 249 -1.70 26.87 27.40
CA ALA A 249 -0.62 27.72 27.92
C ALA A 249 -0.42 29.03 27.13
N LYS A 250 -1.23 29.23 26.07
CA LYS A 250 -1.33 30.38 25.19
C LYS A 250 -2.35 31.46 25.62
N ALA A 251 -3.08 31.26 26.72
CA ALA A 251 -4.08 32.24 27.22
C ALA A 251 -3.56 33.04 28.41
#